data_AF-A0A4Z1E8K0-F1
#
_entry.id   AF-A0A4Z1E8K0-F1
#
_cell.length_a   1.000
_cell.length_b   1.000
_cell.length_c   1.000
_cell.angle_alpha   90.00
_cell.angle_beta   90.00
_cell.angle_gamma   90.00
#
_symmetry.space_group_name_H-M   'P 1'
#
loop_
_entity.id
_entity.type
_entity.pdbx_description
1 polymer ?
#
loop_
_entity_poly.entity_id
_entity_poly.type
_entity_poly.pdbx_seq_one_letter_code
_entity_poly.pdbx_strand_id
1 'polypeptide(L)'
;MASTTDADASSPPPAPSCTICNFSAKDCARCKSAAYCSSECQTLDWPLHKILCKEITRMPPRPSPTHKLGILFSPDWRNPDLVWVNFNKIKIPSVEEQFELPDVDEFLTYGSGDSYDSEQLLIEPQWIMRARNIKHTLAVYM
;
A
#
# COMPACT_ATOMS: atom_id res chain seq x y z
N MET A 1 -39.67 4.89 -13.73
CA MET A 1 -39.80 4.56 -12.30
C MET A 1 -38.44 4.10 -11.80
N ALA A 2 -38.01 4.71 -10.69
CA ALA A 2 -36.86 4.41 -9.83
C ALA A 2 -35.46 4.34 -10.45
N SER A 3 -34.79 5.49 -10.41
CA SER A 3 -33.33 5.64 -10.29
C SER A 3 -32.83 4.98 -9.00
N THR A 4 -31.77 4.19 -9.06
CA THR A 4 -31.05 3.72 -7.86
C THR A 4 -29.87 4.66 -7.62
N THR A 5 -29.93 5.33 -6.48
CA THR A 5 -28.95 6.26 -5.93
C THR A 5 -27.77 5.50 -5.33
N ASP A 6 -26.56 5.77 -5.80
CA ASP A 6 -25.34 5.46 -5.07
C ASP A 6 -25.23 6.41 -3.88
N ALA A 7 -25.49 5.89 -2.68
CA ALA A 7 -25.32 6.60 -1.42
C ALA A 7 -24.18 5.94 -0.63
N ASP A 8 -22.95 6.19 -1.05
CA ASP A 8 -21.78 5.99 -0.19
C ASP A 8 -21.59 7.26 0.65
N ALA A 9 -22.13 7.23 1.86
CA ALA A 9 -22.09 8.34 2.82
C ALA A 9 -20.63 8.58 3.26
N SER A 10 -19.94 9.41 2.48
CA SER A 10 -18.54 9.78 2.64
C SER A 10 -18.35 10.66 3.87
N SER A 11 -17.84 10.09 4.95
CA SER A 11 -17.17 10.89 5.99
C SER A 11 -15.98 11.61 5.35
N PRO A 12 -15.70 12.88 5.69
CA PRO A 12 -14.52 13.56 5.17
C PRO A 12 -13.27 12.75 5.55
N PRO A 13 -12.28 12.65 4.64
CA PRO A 13 -11.05 11.95 4.94
C PRO A 13 -10.45 12.54 6.23
N PRO A 14 -9.95 11.70 7.15
CA PRO A 14 -9.38 12.16 8.40
C PRO A 14 -8.25 13.15 8.11
N ALA A 15 -8.20 14.22 8.92
CA ALA A 15 -7.15 15.22 8.79
C ALA A 15 -5.76 14.55 8.89
N PRO A 16 -4.79 14.95 8.06
CA PRO A 16 -3.49 14.30 8.04
C PRO A 16 -2.73 14.55 9.35
N SER A 17 -2.04 13.51 9.83
CA SER A 17 -1.16 13.57 10.99
C SER A 17 0.32 13.60 10.58
N CYS A 18 1.14 14.25 11.39
CA CYS A 18 2.56 14.42 11.14
C CYS A 18 3.27 13.07 11.19
N THR A 19 4.02 12.74 10.14
CA THR A 19 4.78 11.47 10.06
C THR A 19 5.81 11.32 11.19
N ILE A 20 6.31 12.42 11.76
CA ILE A 20 7.35 12.41 12.80
C ILE A 20 6.78 12.35 14.23
N CYS A 21 5.73 13.11 14.52
CA CYS A 21 5.24 13.33 15.89
C CYS A 21 3.72 13.12 16.07
N ASN A 22 3.02 12.75 14.99
CA ASN A 22 1.59 12.40 14.97
C ASN A 22 0.60 13.52 15.38
N PHE A 23 1.04 14.78 15.45
CA PHE A 23 0.16 15.95 15.58
C PHE A 23 -0.50 16.33 14.24
N SER A 24 -1.52 17.19 14.26
CA SER A 24 -2.17 17.71 13.05
C SER A 24 -1.14 18.34 12.10
N ALA A 25 -1.26 18.01 10.82
CA ALA A 25 -0.25 18.33 9.82
C ALA A 25 -0.86 18.85 8.52
N LYS A 26 0.01 19.24 7.60
CA LYS A 26 -0.35 19.51 6.20
C LYS A 26 0.42 18.55 5.32
N ASP A 27 -0.21 18.15 4.22
CA ASP A 27 0.41 17.27 3.24
C ASP A 27 1.68 17.89 2.67
N CYS A 28 2.64 17.02 2.35
CA CYS A 28 3.80 17.38 1.55
C CYS A 28 3.31 17.97 0.23
N ALA A 29 3.66 19.23 -0.03
CA ALA A 29 3.20 19.99 -1.19
C ALA A 29 3.54 19.33 -2.53
N ARG A 30 4.53 18.43 -2.55
CA ARG A 30 5.01 17.75 -3.76
C ARG A 30 4.28 16.44 -4.03
N CYS A 31 4.36 15.47 -3.12
CA CYS A 31 3.85 14.11 -3.37
C CYS A 31 2.50 13.81 -2.70
N LYS A 32 2.05 14.63 -1.75
CA LYS A 32 0.80 14.44 -0.99
C LYS A 32 0.65 13.08 -0.28
N SER A 33 1.74 12.34 -0.09
CA SER A 33 1.75 11.00 0.54
C SER A 33 2.37 10.96 1.93
N ALA A 34 2.86 12.08 2.42
CA ALA A 34 3.30 12.27 3.80
C ALA A 34 2.83 13.65 4.27
N ALA A 35 2.76 13.87 5.57
CA ALA A 35 2.33 15.15 6.13
C ALA A 35 3.21 15.58 7.30
N TYR A 36 3.41 16.89 7.43
CA TYR A 36 4.26 17.47 8.46
C TYR A 36 3.58 18.66 9.14
N CYS A 37 3.74 18.78 10.46
CA CYS A 37 3.24 19.93 11.22
C CYS A 37 4.14 21.17 11.08
N SER A 38 5.40 20.99 10.67
CA SER A 38 6.38 22.07 10.50
C SER A 38 7.50 21.70 9.52
N SER A 39 8.27 22.72 9.09
CA SER A 39 9.46 22.56 8.25
C SER A 39 10.55 21.74 8.91
N GLU A 40 10.66 21.79 10.24
CA GLU A 40 11.64 21.01 11.01
C GLU A 40 11.31 19.52 10.91
N CYS A 41 10.04 19.14 11.10
CA CYS A 41 9.60 17.75 10.94
C CYS A 41 9.82 17.25 9.51
N GLN A 42 9.53 18.08 8.50
CA GLN A 42 9.80 17.72 7.11
C GLN A 42 11.30 17.53 6.85
N THR A 43 12.14 18.42 7.37
CA THR A 43 13.61 18.37 7.20
C THR A 43 14.21 17.14 7.89
N LEU A 44 13.69 16.78 9.06
CA LEU A 44 14.09 15.56 9.79
C LEU A 44 13.78 14.29 8.98
N ASP A 45 12.62 14.23 8.32
CA ASP A 45 12.23 13.09 7.48
C ASP A 45 12.89 13.09 6.09
N TRP A 46 13.33 14.26 5.63
CA TRP A 46 13.78 14.48 4.25
C TRP A 46 14.81 13.48 3.70
N PRO A 47 15.85 13.04 4.46
CA PRO A 47 16.82 12.07 3.96
C PRO A 47 16.18 10.77 3.47
N LEU A 48 15.13 10.29 4.16
CA LEU A 48 14.36 9.11 3.78
C LEU A 48 13.25 9.48 2.79
N HIS A 49 12.46 10.50 3.13
CA HIS A 49 11.28 10.91 2.35
C HIS A 49 11.62 11.25 0.90
N LYS A 50 12.75 11.91 0.63
CA LYS A 50 13.11 12.35 -0.73
C LYS A 50 13.17 11.20 -1.75
N ILE A 51 13.48 9.99 -1.30
CA ILE A 51 13.55 8.78 -2.12
C ILE A 51 12.13 8.45 -2.62
N LEU A 52 11.18 8.32 -1.71
CA LEU A 52 9.78 8.00 -2.03
C LEU A 52 9.04 9.19 -2.65
N CYS A 53 9.32 10.41 -2.21
CA CYS A 53 8.66 11.64 -2.67
C CYS A 53 8.74 11.79 -4.18
N LYS A 54 9.93 11.54 -4.75
CA LYS A 54 10.17 11.63 -6.18
C LYS A 54 9.43 10.53 -6.95
N GLU A 55 9.50 9.29 -6.48
CA GLU A 55 8.85 8.18 -7.18
C GLU A 55 7.32 8.27 -7.12
N ILE A 56 6.74 8.68 -5.98
CA ILE A 56 5.30 8.91 -5.86
C ILE A 56 4.80 9.98 -6.84
N THR A 57 5.57 11.05 -7.07
CA THR A 57 5.17 12.06 -8.07
C THR A 57 5.20 11.55 -9.51
N ARG A 58 5.88 10.44 -9.78
CA ARG A 58 5.97 9.81 -11.11
C ARG A 58 4.93 8.70 -11.30
N MET A 59 4.33 8.23 -10.22
CA MET A 59 3.33 7.17 -10.28
C MET A 59 2.11 7.61 -11.08
N PRO A 60 1.53 6.72 -11.91
CA PRO A 60 0.23 6.97 -12.49
C PRO A 60 -0.83 7.04 -11.37
N PRO A 61 -1.97 7.70 -11.62
CA PRO A 61 -3.08 7.70 -10.67
C PRO A 61 -3.51 6.27 -10.35
N ARG A 62 -4.02 6.07 -9.14
CA ARG A 62 -4.54 4.78 -8.68
C ARG A 62 -5.61 4.27 -9.66
N PRO A 63 -5.45 3.09 -10.28
CA PRO A 63 -6.37 2.61 -11.30
C PRO A 63 -7.78 2.29 -10.78
N SER A 64 -7.90 1.71 -9.59
CA SER A 64 -9.19 1.38 -8.97
C SER A 64 -9.12 1.37 -7.43
N PRO A 65 -10.28 1.38 -6.72
CA PRO A 65 -10.34 1.22 -5.27
C PRO A 65 -9.82 -0.12 -4.72
N THR A 66 -9.61 -1.14 -5.56
CA THR A 66 -9.02 -2.43 -5.16
C THR A 66 -7.50 -2.43 -5.25
N HIS A 67 -6.89 -1.49 -5.99
CA HIS A 67 -5.44 -1.41 -6.09
C HIS A 67 -4.83 -0.84 -4.81
N LYS A 68 -3.77 -1.46 -4.30
CA LYS A 68 -2.97 -0.94 -3.17
C LYS A 68 -1.55 -0.66 -3.66
N LEU A 69 -0.87 0.29 -3.02
CA LEU A 69 0.51 0.63 -3.39
C LEU A 69 1.46 -0.45 -2.86
N GLY A 70 2.23 -1.05 -3.76
CA GLY A 70 3.27 -2.03 -3.46
C GLY A 70 4.68 -1.48 -3.67
N ILE A 71 5.66 -2.12 -3.04
CA ILE A 71 7.09 -1.90 -3.26
C ILE A 71 7.64 -3.18 -3.89
N LEU A 72 7.99 -3.13 -5.17
CA LEU A 72 8.51 -4.27 -5.92
C LEU A 72 10.04 -4.30 -5.82
N PHE A 73 10.57 -5.44 -5.38
CA PHE A 73 12.01 -5.72 -5.36
C PHE A 73 12.33 -6.68 -6.52
N SER A 74 12.56 -6.15 -7.71
CA SER A 74 12.93 -6.97 -8.87
C SER A 74 14.35 -7.55 -8.70
N PRO A 75 14.60 -8.82 -9.09
CA PRO A 75 15.93 -9.40 -9.06
C PRO A 75 16.91 -8.74 -10.04
N ASP A 76 16.40 -8.16 -11.14
CA ASP A 76 17.25 -7.57 -12.18
C ASP A 76 17.66 -6.13 -11.87
N TRP A 77 17.07 -5.50 -10.85
CA TRP A 77 17.18 -4.06 -10.58
C TRP A 77 17.73 -3.81 -9.18
N ARG A 78 18.58 -2.79 -9.05
CA ARG A 78 19.22 -2.43 -7.77
C ARG A 78 18.35 -1.58 -6.84
N ASN A 79 17.24 -1.03 -7.36
CA ASN A 79 16.36 -0.14 -6.63
C ASN A 79 14.93 -0.71 -6.67
N PRO A 80 14.16 -0.58 -5.58
CA PRO A 80 12.77 -0.97 -5.59
C PRO A 80 11.92 0.00 -6.41
N ASP A 81 10.87 -0.52 -7.03
CA ASP A 81 9.88 0.26 -7.76
C ASP A 81 8.57 0.35 -6.98
N LEU A 82 7.84 1.45 -7.17
CA LEU A 82 6.48 1.58 -6.68
C LEU A 82 5.51 1.06 -7.76
N VAL A 83 4.59 0.18 -7.37
CA VAL A 83 3.63 -0.44 -8.29
C VAL A 83 2.22 -0.41 -7.70
N TRP A 84 1.21 -0.37 -8.56
CA TRP A 84 -0.17 -0.58 -8.13
C TRP A 84 -0.49 -2.07 -8.24
N VAL A 85 -0.78 -2.71 -7.11
CA VAL A 85 -1.13 -4.13 -7.05
C VAL A 85 -2.63 -4.26 -6.88
N ASN A 86 -3.30 -4.94 -7.80
CA ASN A 86 -4.74 -5.21 -7.68
C ASN A 86 -4.98 -6.24 -6.56
N PHE A 87 -6.07 -6.11 -5.81
CA PHE A 87 -6.47 -7.10 -4.80
C PHE A 87 -7.80 -7.73 -5.21
N ASN A 88 -7.77 -9.05 -5.40
CA ASN A 88 -8.91 -9.85 -5.81
C ASN A 88 -9.59 -10.43 -4.57
N LYS A 89 -10.93 -10.38 -4.55
CA LYS A 89 -11.73 -11.01 -3.50
C LYS A 89 -11.93 -12.48 -3.82
N ILE A 90 -11.49 -13.35 -2.91
CA ILE A 90 -11.62 -14.80 -3.06
C ILE A 90 -12.54 -15.35 -1.98
N LYS A 91 -13.31 -16.36 -2.36
CA LYS A 91 -14.15 -17.15 -1.46
C LYS A 91 -13.51 -18.53 -1.35
N ILE A 92 -13.09 -18.89 -0.15
CA ILE A 92 -12.61 -20.24 0.13
C ILE A 92 -13.85 -21.09 0.41
N PRO A 93 -14.10 -22.20 -0.31
CA PRO A 93 -15.31 -23.01 -0.11
C PRO A 93 -15.54 -23.47 1.34
N SER A 94 -14.47 -23.58 2.13
CA SER A 94 -14.48 -24.04 3.53
C SER A 94 -14.60 -22.94 4.58
N VAL A 95 -14.64 -21.65 4.18
CA VAL A 95 -14.70 -20.50 5.10
C VAL A 95 -15.73 -19.50 4.57
N GLU A 96 -16.68 -19.07 5.41
CA GLU A 96 -17.72 -18.09 4.98
C GLU A 96 -17.15 -16.69 4.72
N GLU A 97 -15.92 -16.43 5.16
CA GLU A 97 -15.23 -15.15 5.00
C GLU A 97 -14.68 -14.93 3.59
N GLN A 98 -14.71 -13.68 3.15
CA GLN A 98 -14.09 -13.24 1.91
C GLN A 98 -12.70 -12.70 2.21
N PHE A 99 -11.70 -13.20 1.49
CA PHE A 99 -10.32 -12.78 1.63
C PHE A 99 -9.93 -11.87 0.46
N GLU A 100 -9.09 -10.88 0.70
CA GLU A 100 -8.46 -10.08 -0.35
C GLU A 100 -7.02 -10.56 -0.55
N LEU A 101 -6.71 -11.17 -1.69
CA LEU A 101 -5.33 -11.50 -2.05
C LEU A 101 -4.81 -10.58 -3.16
N PRO A 102 -3.51 -10.24 -3.14
CA PRO A 102 -2.90 -9.49 -4.22
C PRO A 102 -2.84 -10.35 -5.50
N ASP A 103 -3.18 -9.72 -6.62
CA ASP A 103 -2.92 -10.24 -7.95
C ASP A 103 -1.44 -10.01 -8.27
N VAL A 104 -0.64 -11.06 -8.03
CA VAL A 104 0.82 -10.98 -8.13
C VAL A 104 1.36 -11.55 -9.43
N ASP A 105 0.52 -12.14 -10.28
CA ASP A 105 0.94 -12.83 -11.51
C ASP A 105 1.74 -11.93 -12.45
N GLU A 106 1.40 -10.63 -12.53
CA GLU A 106 2.15 -9.65 -13.33
C GLU A 106 3.57 -9.37 -12.79
N PHE A 107 3.79 -9.58 -11.49
CA PHE A 107 5.06 -9.28 -10.80
C PHE A 107 5.94 -10.52 -10.60
N LEU A 108 5.34 -11.70 -10.70
CA LEU A 108 6.00 -12.98 -10.50
C LEU A 108 6.66 -13.46 -11.80
N THR A 109 7.90 -13.05 -12.01
CA THR A 109 8.76 -13.53 -13.10
C THR A 109 9.44 -14.84 -12.71
N TYR A 110 8.64 -15.88 -12.44
CA TYR A 110 9.18 -17.20 -12.12
C TYR A 110 9.75 -17.89 -13.37
N GLY A 111 10.82 -18.66 -13.18
CA GLY A 111 11.31 -19.58 -14.21
C GLY A 111 10.27 -20.66 -14.50
N SER A 112 10.43 -21.41 -15.60
CA SER A 112 9.45 -22.41 -16.07
C SER A 112 9.24 -23.63 -15.15
N GLY A 113 9.52 -23.53 -13.85
CA GLY A 113 9.41 -24.58 -12.85
C GLY A 113 8.98 -24.13 -11.45
N ASP A 114 8.82 -22.84 -11.19
CA ASP A 114 8.32 -22.37 -9.89
C ASP A 114 6.81 -22.11 -9.98
N SER A 115 6.04 -22.63 -9.02
CA SER A 115 4.59 -22.41 -8.92
C SER A 115 4.26 -21.64 -7.65
N TYR A 116 3.50 -20.56 -7.80
CA TYR A 116 2.95 -19.79 -6.70
C TYR A 116 1.71 -20.49 -6.14
N ASP A 117 1.74 -20.83 -4.84
CA ASP A 117 0.58 -21.35 -4.12
C ASP A 117 -0.09 -20.20 -3.35
N SER A 118 -1.20 -19.71 -3.90
CA SER A 118 -1.99 -18.62 -3.29
C SER A 118 -2.50 -18.98 -1.89
N GLU A 119 -2.63 -20.26 -1.54
CA GLU A 119 -3.04 -20.70 -0.21
C GLU A 119 -1.93 -20.50 0.84
N GLN A 120 -0.66 -20.42 0.43
CA GLN A 120 0.43 -20.06 1.33
C GLN A 120 0.32 -18.63 1.86
N LEU A 121 -0.42 -17.74 1.18
CA LEU A 121 -0.72 -16.40 1.70
C LEU A 121 -1.80 -16.38 2.78
N LEU A 122 -2.60 -17.44 2.86
CA LEU A 122 -3.61 -17.62 3.90
C LEU A 122 -2.99 -18.16 5.19
N ILE A 123 -1.75 -18.64 5.14
CA ILE A 123 -0.93 -18.87 6.32
C ILE A 123 -0.73 -17.50 6.97
N GLU A 124 -1.11 -17.36 8.24
CA GLU A 124 -1.08 -16.08 8.97
C GLU A 124 0.20 -15.31 8.62
N PRO A 125 0.10 -14.08 8.07
CA PRO A 125 1.28 -13.28 7.79
C PRO A 125 2.09 -13.24 9.08
N GLN A 126 3.38 -13.58 9.04
CA GLN A 126 4.20 -13.42 10.24
C GLN A 126 4.17 -11.95 10.59
N TRP A 127 3.47 -11.59 11.66
CA TRP A 127 3.42 -10.23 12.15
C TRP A 127 4.81 -9.89 12.64
N ILE A 128 5.60 -9.26 11.78
CA ILE A 128 6.85 -8.64 12.21
C ILE A 128 6.44 -7.38 13.00
N MET A 129 6.16 -7.58 14.29
CA MET A 129 5.95 -6.53 15.27
C MET A 129 7.23 -5.68 15.36
N ARG A 130 7.35 -4.63 14.55
CA ARG A 130 8.39 -3.62 14.77
C ARG A 130 7.94 -2.71 15.90
N ALA A 131 8.85 -2.42 16.83
CA ALA A 131 8.62 -1.65 18.05
C ALA A 131 8.21 -0.16 17.87
N ARG A 132 7.70 0.22 16.70
CA ARG A 132 7.17 1.56 16.42
C ARG A 132 5.83 1.42 15.73
N ASN A 133 4.82 2.10 16.28
CA ASN A 133 3.43 2.18 15.84
C ASN A 133 3.29 2.58 14.36
N ILE A 134 3.51 1.64 13.43
CA ILE A 134 3.11 1.81 12.04
C ILE A 134 1.82 0.98 11.87
N LYS A 135 0.68 1.64 11.62
CA LYS A 135 -0.60 0.96 11.33
C LYS A 135 -0.63 0.40 9.90
N HIS A 136 0.45 -0.22 9.46
CA HIS A 136 0.59 -0.76 8.12
C HIS A 136 1.03 -2.23 8.23
N THR A 137 0.27 -3.12 7.61
CA THR A 137 0.63 -4.54 7.49
C THR A 137 1.67 -4.67 6.38
N LEU A 138 2.88 -5.09 6.72
CA LEU A 138 3.89 -5.49 5.74
C LEU A 138 3.68 -6.98 5.47
N ALA A 139 3.15 -7.31 4.29
CA ALA A 139 3.15 -8.67 3.80
C ALA A 139 4.43 -8.91 3.00
N VAL A 140 5.24 -9.88 3.43
CA VAL A 140 6.42 -10.33 2.69
C VAL A 140 6.07 -11.69 2.10
N TYR A 141 6.08 -11.75 0.77
CA TYR A 141 5.88 -12.98 0.02
C TYR A 141 7.27 -13.43 -0.43
N MET A 142 7.71 -14.59 0.06
CA MET A 142 8.96 -15.24 -0.37
C MET A 142 8.62 -16.43 -1.26
#